data_AF-A0A538QXG1-F1
#
_entry.id   AF-A0A538QXG1-F1
#
_cell.length_a   1.000
_cell.length_b   1.000
_cell.length_c   1.000
_cell.angle_alpha   90.00
_cell.angle_beta   90.00
_cell.angle_gamma   90.00
#
_symmetry.space_group_name_H-M   'P 1'
#
loop_
_entity.id
_entity.type
_entity.pdbx_description
1 polymer ?
#
loop_
_entity_poly.entity_id
_entity_poly.type
_entity_poly.pdbx_seq_one_letter_code
_entity_poly.pdbx_strand_id
1 'polypeptide(L)'
;ENRFYRHVASHWIEMQQALVAMIIGGVFEFHPKLRVGFLEAQNSWAPGLLSRIEWDYPQYRESHAPYLRLLPREYFRRNCWAAVEGSEPEIEATAGLIGADRMCVSTDYPHFDSNFPNVADNVLKSCSRETAAQIFTGGAHLYGITDEDFKQADAAAARGTGAATAR
;
A
#
# COMPACT_ATOMS: atom_id res chain seq x y z
N GLU A 1 -29.63 -11.92 -4.74
CA GLU A 1 -28.44 -11.29 -4.14
C GLU A 1 -28.05 -10.07 -4.98
N ASN A 2 -27.74 -8.92 -4.37
CA ASN A 2 -27.33 -7.71 -5.10
C ASN A 2 -25.80 -7.67 -5.15
N ARG A 3 -25.22 -8.03 -6.31
CA ARG A 3 -23.77 -8.06 -6.50
C ARG A 3 -23.13 -6.69 -6.33
N PHE A 4 -23.79 -5.61 -6.76
CA PHE A 4 -23.27 -4.24 -6.62
C PHE A 4 -23.11 -3.85 -5.15
N TYR A 5 -24.13 -4.12 -4.33
CA TYR A 5 -24.04 -3.91 -2.88
C TYR A 5 -22.87 -4.68 -2.25
N ARG A 6 -22.75 -5.98 -2.56
CA ARG A 6 -21.66 -6.81 -2.03
C ARG A 6 -20.31 -6.26 -2.47
N HIS A 7 -20.15 -5.88 -3.72
CA HIS A 7 -18.88 -5.37 -4.25
C HIS A 7 -18.43 -4.08 -3.57
N VAL A 8 -19.37 -3.14 -3.35
CA VAL A 8 -19.08 -1.88 -2.66
C VAL A 8 -18.75 -2.12 -1.18
N ALA A 9 -19.44 -3.05 -0.53
CA ALA A 9 -19.32 -3.24 0.92
C ALA A 9 -18.15 -4.16 1.33
N SER A 10 -17.90 -5.25 0.60
CA SER A 10 -17.00 -6.33 1.06
C SER A 10 -15.56 -5.88 1.15
N HIS A 11 -14.83 -5.79 0.03
CA HIS A 11 -13.40 -5.53 0.01
C HIS A 11 -13.03 -4.29 0.84
N TRP A 12 -13.77 -3.20 0.66
CA TRP A 12 -13.49 -1.94 1.37
C TRP A 12 -13.68 -2.01 2.89
N ILE A 13 -14.76 -2.62 3.39
CA ILE A 13 -15.04 -2.68 4.84
C ILE A 13 -14.26 -3.80 5.50
N GLU A 14 -14.10 -4.95 4.83
CA GLU A 14 -13.37 -6.10 5.36
C GLU A 14 -11.88 -5.78 5.55
N MET A 15 -11.26 -5.03 4.62
CA MET A 15 -9.86 -4.57 4.76
C MET A 15 -9.68 -3.61 5.94
N GLN A 16 -10.67 -2.74 6.20
CA GLN A 16 -10.67 -1.88 7.39
C GLN A 16 -10.70 -2.71 8.68
N GLN A 17 -11.59 -3.71 8.75
CA GLN A 17 -11.66 -4.61 9.92
C GLN A 17 -10.35 -5.38 10.11
N ALA A 18 -9.74 -5.85 9.02
CA ALA A 18 -8.45 -6.51 9.05
C ALA A 18 -7.36 -5.59 9.60
N LEU A 19 -7.26 -4.34 9.13
CA LEU A 19 -6.27 -3.40 9.65
C LEU A 19 -6.46 -3.12 11.15
N VAL A 20 -7.72 -2.92 11.59
CA VAL A 20 -8.06 -2.75 13.01
C VAL A 20 -7.59 -3.95 13.82
N ALA A 21 -7.91 -5.17 13.38
CA ALA A 21 -7.52 -6.38 14.08
C ALA A 21 -5.99 -6.54 14.15
N MET A 22 -5.27 -6.23 13.07
CA MET A 22 -3.81 -6.37 12.99
C MET A 22 -3.08 -5.34 13.86
N ILE A 23 -3.56 -4.09 13.90
CA ILE A 23 -3.01 -3.05 14.76
C ILE A 23 -3.40 -3.31 16.22
N ILE A 24 -4.70 -3.31 16.53
CA ILE A 24 -5.19 -3.34 17.91
C ILE A 24 -4.88 -4.67 18.57
N GLY A 25 -5.02 -5.79 17.84
CA GLY A 25 -4.65 -7.13 18.33
C GLY A 25 -3.15 -7.35 18.48
N GLY A 26 -2.31 -6.37 18.14
CA GLY A 26 -0.87 -6.42 18.39
C GLY A 26 -0.07 -7.25 17.39
N VAL A 27 -0.66 -7.68 16.27
CA VAL A 27 0.04 -8.51 15.28
C VAL A 27 1.33 -7.83 14.82
N PHE A 28 1.29 -6.53 14.53
CA PHE A 28 2.48 -5.79 14.15
C PHE A 28 3.46 -5.54 15.29
N GLU A 29 3.02 -5.49 16.54
CA GLU A 29 3.90 -5.41 17.70
C GLU A 29 4.69 -6.71 17.89
N PHE A 30 4.00 -7.85 17.82
CA PHE A 30 4.61 -9.17 18.01
C PHE A 30 5.40 -9.65 16.78
N HIS A 31 5.06 -9.16 15.58
CA HIS A 31 5.70 -9.52 14.32
C HIS A 31 6.17 -8.25 13.57
N PRO A 32 7.18 -7.53 14.08
CA PRO A 32 7.57 -6.22 13.54
C PRO A 32 8.10 -6.26 12.11
N LYS A 33 8.54 -7.44 11.62
CA LYS A 33 9.03 -7.65 10.25
C LYS A 33 7.95 -8.06 9.25
N LEU A 34 6.72 -8.34 9.71
CA LEU A 34 5.61 -8.71 8.82
C LEU A 34 5.29 -7.53 7.89
N ARG A 35 5.13 -7.81 6.59
CA ARG A 35 4.69 -6.84 5.59
C ARG A 35 3.32 -7.25 5.08
N VAL A 36 2.41 -6.29 4.96
CA VAL A 36 1.01 -6.53 4.55
C VAL A 36 0.64 -5.53 3.45
N GLY A 37 0.13 -6.04 2.34
CA GLY A 37 -0.49 -5.24 1.29
C GLY A 37 -2.02 -5.38 1.36
N PHE A 38 -2.73 -4.25 1.36
CA PHE A 38 -4.17 -4.18 1.20
C PHE A 38 -4.47 -3.88 -0.27
N LEU A 39 -5.04 -4.84 -1.00
CA LEU A 39 -5.24 -4.79 -2.45
C LEU A 39 -6.73 -4.89 -2.78
N GLU A 40 -7.16 -4.38 -3.94
CA GLU A 40 -8.54 -4.46 -4.46
C GLU A 40 -9.57 -3.80 -3.53
N ALA A 41 -9.16 -2.75 -2.83
CA ALA A 41 -10.01 -2.00 -1.90
C ALA A 41 -9.72 -0.50 -1.97
N GLN A 42 -9.02 -0.04 -3.01
CA GLN A 42 -8.42 1.30 -3.08
C GLN A 42 -7.67 1.59 -1.75
N ASN A 43 -7.41 2.85 -1.40
CA ASN A 43 -6.69 3.13 -0.17
C ASN A 43 -7.15 4.35 0.64
N SER A 44 -8.14 5.10 0.15
CA SER A 44 -8.51 6.34 0.82
C SER A 44 -9.26 6.18 2.14
N TRP A 45 -9.70 4.96 2.47
CA TRP A 45 -10.13 4.61 3.83
C TRP A 45 -8.99 4.64 4.86
N ALA A 46 -7.76 4.32 4.46
CA ALA A 46 -6.67 4.07 5.40
C ALA A 46 -6.33 5.31 6.26
N PRO A 47 -6.17 6.53 5.70
CA PRO A 47 -5.93 7.72 6.51
C PRO A 47 -7.03 7.99 7.55
N GLY A 48 -8.30 7.84 7.14
CA GLY A 48 -9.46 8.07 7.99
C GLY A 48 -9.54 7.06 9.13
N LEU A 49 -9.35 5.78 8.82
CA LEU A 49 -9.36 4.72 9.82
C LEU A 49 -8.20 4.85 10.82
N LEU A 50 -6.99 5.15 10.35
CA LEU A 50 -5.85 5.38 11.24
C LEU A 50 -6.11 6.55 12.20
N SER A 51 -6.68 7.64 11.69
CA SER A 51 -7.08 8.79 12.52
C SER A 51 -8.15 8.40 13.54
N ARG A 52 -9.10 7.54 13.16
CA ARG A 52 -10.13 7.03 14.07
C ARG A 52 -9.55 6.15 15.18
N ILE A 53 -8.63 5.24 14.85
CA ILE A 53 -7.96 4.40 15.87
C ILE A 53 -7.15 5.29 16.81
N GLU A 54 -6.42 6.27 16.28
CA GLU A 54 -5.64 7.23 17.06
C GLU A 54 -6.48 8.10 17.99
N TRP A 55 -7.69 8.49 17.55
CA TRP A 55 -8.62 9.25 18.38
C TRP A 55 -9.03 8.49 19.64
N ASP A 56 -9.31 7.18 19.51
CA ASP A 56 -9.73 6.29 20.61
C ASP A 56 -8.52 5.70 21.39
N TYR A 57 -7.31 5.96 20.91
CA TYR A 57 -6.09 5.34 21.41
C TYR A 57 -5.78 5.72 22.88
N PRO A 58 -5.81 7.00 23.29
CA PRO A 58 -5.54 7.37 24.68
C PRO A 58 -6.56 6.81 25.69
N GLN A 59 -7.78 6.52 25.26
CA GLN A 59 -8.86 6.08 26.14
C GLN A 59 -8.81 4.57 26.40
N TYR A 60 -8.39 3.78 25.42
CA TYR A 60 -8.48 2.32 25.50
C TYR A 60 -7.14 1.57 25.46
N ARG A 61 -6.04 2.19 25.00
CA ARG A 61 -4.74 1.48 24.86
C ARG A 61 -4.31 0.83 26.17
N GLU A 62 -4.26 1.59 27.27
CA GLU A 62 -3.74 1.06 28.55
C GLU A 62 -4.59 -0.10 29.10
N SER A 63 -5.91 -0.07 28.89
CA SER A 63 -6.83 -1.07 29.43
C SER A 63 -7.02 -2.29 28.54
N HIS A 64 -6.98 -2.13 27.22
CA HIS A 64 -7.37 -3.18 26.26
C HIS A 64 -6.22 -3.62 25.33
N ALA A 65 -5.21 -2.79 25.12
CA ALA A 65 -4.07 -3.10 24.26
C ALA A 65 -2.73 -2.57 24.83
N PRO A 66 -2.39 -2.85 26.11
CA PRO A 66 -1.22 -2.25 26.78
C PRO A 66 0.12 -2.69 26.17
N TYR A 67 0.12 -3.78 25.39
CA TYR A 67 1.28 -4.29 24.67
C TYR A 67 1.68 -3.42 23.48
N LEU A 68 0.76 -2.65 22.89
CA LEU A 68 1.11 -1.76 21.80
C LEU A 68 2.13 -0.76 22.31
N ARG A 69 3.18 -0.51 21.52
CA ARG A 69 4.22 0.49 21.84
C ARG A 69 4.11 1.73 20.95
N LEU A 70 3.83 1.53 19.67
CA LEU A 70 3.74 2.59 18.66
C LEU A 70 2.31 3.11 18.47
N LEU A 71 2.19 4.28 17.85
CA LEU A 71 0.93 4.80 17.33
C LEU A 71 0.45 3.98 16.13
N PRO A 72 -0.87 3.90 15.88
CA PRO A 72 -1.43 3.26 14.70
C PRO A 72 -0.77 3.67 13.37
N ARG A 73 -0.51 4.97 13.13
CA ARG A 73 0.19 5.43 11.93
C ARG A 73 1.63 4.93 11.84
N GLU A 74 2.32 4.79 12.97
CA GLU A 74 3.69 4.28 13.01
C GLU A 74 3.73 2.78 12.69
N TYR A 75 2.74 2.00 13.15
CA TYR A 75 2.59 0.60 12.72
C TYR A 75 2.30 0.51 11.23
N PHE A 76 1.35 1.29 10.71
CA PHE A 76 1.06 1.31 9.28
C PHE A 76 2.31 1.68 8.48
N ARG A 77 3.02 2.73 8.90
CA ARG A 77 4.27 3.18 8.27
C ARG A 77 5.37 2.12 8.30
N ARG A 78 5.40 1.23 9.29
CA ARG A 78 6.40 0.15 9.36
C ARG A 78 5.99 -1.09 8.57
N ASN A 79 4.71 -1.44 8.57
CA ASN A 79 4.25 -2.78 8.23
C ASN A 79 3.32 -2.86 7.01
N CYS A 80 2.72 -1.76 6.57
CA CYS A 80 1.58 -1.80 5.65
C CYS A 80 1.81 -1.05 4.34
N TRP A 81 1.20 -1.56 3.27
CA TRP A 81 1.03 -0.91 1.98
C TRP A 81 -0.43 -0.98 1.55
N ALA A 82 -0.93 0.03 0.84
CA ALA A 82 -2.30 0.03 0.31
C ALA A 82 -2.32 0.36 -1.18
N ALA A 83 -3.03 -0.45 -1.96
CA ALA A 83 -3.01 -0.35 -3.42
C ALA A 83 -3.79 0.86 -3.94
N VAL A 84 -3.41 1.28 -5.15
CA VAL A 84 -4.24 2.08 -6.05
C VAL A 84 -4.51 1.31 -7.34
N GLU A 85 -5.69 1.50 -7.89
CA GLU A 85 -6.12 0.94 -9.18
C GLU A 85 -6.01 1.96 -10.33
N GLY A 86 -5.66 3.22 -10.04
CA GLY A 86 -5.25 4.27 -10.97
C GLY A 86 -6.33 5.30 -11.33
N SER A 87 -7.60 5.05 -11.04
CA SER A 87 -8.72 5.96 -11.37
C SER A 87 -9.18 6.84 -10.20
N GLU A 88 -8.57 6.67 -9.03
CA GLU A 88 -8.98 7.34 -7.81
C GLU A 88 -8.53 8.81 -7.83
N PRO A 89 -9.46 9.79 -7.69
CA PRO A 89 -9.10 11.21 -7.67
C PRO A 89 -8.27 11.62 -6.45
N GLU A 90 -8.27 10.81 -5.38
CA GLU A 90 -7.66 11.13 -4.10
C GLU A 90 -6.25 10.55 -3.90
N ILE A 91 -5.61 10.02 -4.95
CA ILE A 91 -4.28 9.41 -4.90
C ILE A 91 -3.25 10.37 -4.26
N GLU A 92 -3.15 11.61 -4.75
CA GLU A 92 -2.15 12.57 -4.25
C GLU A 92 -2.43 13.00 -2.80
N ALA A 93 -3.70 13.23 -2.46
CA ALA A 93 -4.08 13.57 -1.09
C ALA A 93 -3.78 12.41 -0.12
N THR A 94 -4.11 11.18 -0.52
CA THR A 94 -3.85 9.97 0.28
C THR A 94 -2.36 9.73 0.45
N ALA A 95 -1.58 9.90 -0.62
CA ALA A 95 -0.11 9.85 -0.58
C ALA A 95 0.48 10.84 0.44
N GLY A 96 -0.07 12.06 0.53
CA GLY A 96 0.34 13.04 1.54
C GLY A 96 0.03 12.63 2.99
N LEU A 97 -0.94 11.74 3.21
CA LEU A 97 -1.41 11.35 4.55
C LEU A 97 -0.80 10.05 5.09
N ILE A 98 -0.47 9.08 4.22
CA ILE A 98 0.15 7.80 4.62
C ILE A 98 1.59 7.62 4.10
N GLY A 99 2.03 8.54 3.24
CA GLY A 99 3.30 8.48 2.52
C GLY A 99 3.18 7.63 1.25
N ALA A 100 3.60 8.21 0.12
CA ALA A 100 3.45 7.57 -1.19
C ALA A 100 4.22 6.24 -1.33
N ASP A 101 5.34 6.07 -0.61
CA ASP A 101 6.12 4.83 -0.56
C ASP A 101 5.46 3.71 0.28
N ARG A 102 4.29 3.98 0.85
CA ARG A 102 3.37 3.00 1.45
C ARG A 102 2.12 2.77 0.62
N MET A 103 2.15 3.22 -0.62
CA MET A 103 1.18 2.84 -1.64
C MET A 103 1.85 1.93 -2.65
N CYS A 104 1.05 1.22 -3.42
CA CYS A 104 1.52 0.38 -4.52
C CYS A 104 0.49 0.36 -5.64
N VAL A 105 0.89 0.03 -6.86
CA VAL A 105 -0.06 -0.19 -7.96
C VAL A 105 -0.59 -1.62 -7.92
N SER A 106 -1.91 -1.78 -8.03
CA SER A 106 -2.54 -3.04 -8.42
C SER A 106 -3.15 -2.87 -9.81
N THR A 107 -2.85 -3.79 -10.72
CA THR A 107 -3.54 -3.80 -12.03
C THR A 107 -4.84 -4.58 -11.99
N ASP A 108 -4.99 -5.50 -11.03
CA ASP A 108 -6.12 -6.41 -10.93
C ASP A 108 -6.50 -7.12 -12.24
N TYR A 109 -5.52 -7.38 -13.11
CA TYR A 109 -5.78 -8.09 -14.36
C TYR A 109 -6.16 -9.56 -14.08
N PRO A 110 -7.20 -10.14 -14.71
CA PRO A 110 -8.03 -9.61 -15.79
C PRO A 110 -9.45 -9.20 -15.33
N HIS A 111 -9.59 -8.64 -14.13
CA HIS A 111 -10.91 -8.32 -13.57
C HIS A 111 -11.68 -7.32 -14.45
N PHE A 112 -13.01 -7.40 -14.35
CA PHE A 112 -13.94 -6.70 -15.24
C PHE A 112 -13.98 -5.18 -14.98
N ASP A 113 -13.61 -4.78 -13.77
CA ASP A 113 -13.56 -3.40 -13.27
C ASP A 113 -12.13 -2.87 -13.14
N SER A 114 -11.16 -3.63 -13.65
CA SER A 114 -9.75 -3.21 -13.73
C SER A 114 -9.54 -2.09 -14.75
N ASN A 115 -8.61 -1.18 -14.42
CA ASN A 115 -8.10 -0.16 -15.35
C ASN A 115 -7.00 -0.69 -16.30
N PHE A 116 -6.67 -1.98 -16.25
CA PHE A 116 -5.64 -2.56 -17.12
C PHE A 116 -5.98 -2.30 -18.61
N PRO A 117 -4.99 -1.94 -19.46
CA PRO A 117 -3.55 -1.81 -19.19
C PRO A 117 -3.09 -0.42 -18.72
N ASN A 118 -4.02 0.50 -18.42
CA ASN A 118 -3.73 1.94 -18.27
C ASN A 118 -3.45 2.39 -16.84
N VAL A 119 -3.32 1.47 -15.88
CA VAL A 119 -3.23 1.81 -14.44
C VAL A 119 -2.06 2.75 -14.14
N ALA A 120 -0.86 2.41 -14.61
CA ALA A 120 0.34 3.23 -14.38
C ALA A 120 0.24 4.61 -15.04
N ASP A 121 -0.30 4.68 -16.27
CA ASP A 121 -0.52 5.93 -16.98
C ASP A 121 -1.52 6.83 -16.26
N ASN A 122 -2.54 6.24 -15.63
CA ASN A 122 -3.51 7.00 -14.86
C ASN A 122 -2.91 7.53 -13.56
N VAL A 123 -2.11 6.73 -12.83
CA VAL A 123 -1.38 7.21 -11.64
C VAL A 123 -0.47 8.39 -11.98
N LEU A 124 0.24 8.35 -13.12
CA LEU A 124 1.09 9.45 -13.59
C LEU A 124 0.31 10.74 -13.93
N LYS A 125 -0.99 10.63 -14.22
CA LYS A 125 -1.87 11.80 -14.49
C LYS A 125 -2.53 12.33 -13.22
N SER A 126 -2.70 11.48 -12.20
CA SER A 126 -3.45 11.78 -10.98
C SER A 126 -2.61 12.38 -9.85
N CYS A 127 -1.28 12.44 -9.99
CA CYS A 127 -0.38 13.03 -9.01
C CYS A 127 0.92 13.54 -9.64
N SER A 128 1.73 14.26 -8.86
CA SER A 128 3.10 14.62 -9.24
C SER A 128 3.96 13.40 -9.59
N ARG A 129 4.97 13.60 -10.45
CA ARG A 129 5.87 12.50 -10.88
C ARG A 129 6.65 11.93 -9.71
N GLU A 130 7.00 12.75 -8.73
CA GLU A 130 7.69 12.38 -7.51
C GLU A 130 6.82 11.43 -6.67
N THR A 131 5.55 11.77 -6.46
CA THR A 131 4.58 10.90 -5.79
C THR A 131 4.39 9.60 -6.56
N ALA A 132 4.16 9.65 -7.88
CA ALA A 132 4.00 8.45 -8.70
C ALA A 132 5.22 7.52 -8.61
N ALA A 133 6.44 8.06 -8.66
CA ALA A 133 7.67 7.27 -8.51
C ALA A 133 7.75 6.57 -7.15
N GLN A 134 7.32 7.25 -6.07
CA GLN A 134 7.24 6.64 -4.74
C GLN A 134 6.17 5.55 -4.65
N ILE A 135 5.02 5.71 -5.31
CA ILE A 135 3.99 4.66 -5.39
C ILE A 135 4.52 3.42 -6.12
N PHE A 136 5.23 3.60 -7.24
CA PHE A 136 5.79 2.49 -8.02
C PHE A 136 6.87 1.74 -7.24
N THR A 137 7.79 2.47 -6.60
CA THR A 137 8.84 1.88 -5.76
C THR A 137 8.28 1.29 -4.45
N GLY A 138 7.22 1.88 -3.89
CA GLY A 138 6.49 1.34 -2.74
C GLY A 138 6.01 -0.09 -2.98
N GLY A 139 5.50 -0.38 -4.18
CA GLY A 139 5.17 -1.75 -4.61
C GLY A 139 6.35 -2.71 -4.57
N ALA A 140 7.53 -2.28 -5.01
CA ALA A 140 8.75 -3.09 -4.93
C ALA A 140 9.15 -3.38 -3.46
N HIS A 141 9.09 -2.36 -2.60
CA HIS A 141 9.44 -2.48 -1.18
C HIS A 141 8.51 -3.41 -0.39
N LEU A 142 7.23 -3.50 -0.76
CA LEU A 142 6.30 -4.49 -0.21
C LEU A 142 6.87 -5.92 -0.35
N TYR A 143 7.38 -6.26 -1.54
CA TYR A 143 7.99 -7.56 -1.84
C TYR A 143 9.45 -7.68 -1.38
N GLY A 144 10.01 -6.63 -0.76
CA GLY A 144 11.41 -6.62 -0.32
C GLY A 144 12.41 -6.43 -1.43
N ILE A 145 11.96 -5.97 -2.60
CA ILE A 145 12.84 -5.51 -3.67
C ILE A 145 13.27 -4.09 -3.32
N THR A 146 14.57 -3.85 -3.31
CA THR A 146 15.21 -2.62 -2.83
C THR A 146 16.08 -1.99 -3.90
N ASP A 147 16.63 -0.81 -3.60
CA ASP A 147 17.61 -0.14 -4.46
C ASP A 147 18.83 -1.01 -4.79
N GLU A 148 19.22 -1.94 -3.91
CA GLU A 148 20.33 -2.85 -4.19
C GLU A 148 19.96 -3.87 -5.28
N ASP A 149 18.72 -4.37 -5.25
CA ASP A 149 18.20 -5.28 -6.27
C ASP A 149 18.10 -4.57 -7.63
N PHE A 150 17.69 -3.29 -7.64
CA PHE A 150 17.68 -2.47 -8.84
C PHE A 150 19.09 -2.23 -9.39
N LYS A 151 20.06 -1.88 -8.56
CA LYS A 151 21.47 -1.74 -8.98
C LYS A 151 22.03 -3.04 -9.53
N GLN A 152 21.71 -4.17 -8.91
CA GLN A 152 22.13 -5.49 -9.39
C GLN A 152 21.53 -5.79 -10.77
N ALA A 153 20.26 -5.46 -10.98
CA ALA A 153 19.58 -5.61 -12.26
C ALA A 153 20.21 -4.72 -13.35
N ASP A 154 20.48 -3.44 -13.05
CA ASP A 154 21.13 -2.50 -13.97
C ASP A 154 22.54 -3.00 -14.37
N ALA A 155 23.32 -3.46 -13.39
CA ALA A 155 24.64 -4.02 -13.64
C ALA A 155 24.57 -5.28 -14.52
N ALA A 156 23.54 -6.12 -14.36
CA ALA A 156 23.32 -7.29 -15.21
C ALA A 156 22.93 -6.90 -16.65
N ALA A 157 22.05 -5.93 -16.81
CA ALA A 157 21.66 -5.40 -18.12
C ALA A 157 22.86 -4.82 -18.89
N ALA A 158 23.72 -4.06 -18.22
CA ALA A 158 24.94 -3.50 -18.81
C ALA A 158 25.94 -4.57 -19.28
N ARG A 159 26.02 -5.73 -18.59
CA ARG A 159 26.85 -6.87 -19.02
C ARG A 159 26.29 -7.57 -20.25
N GLY A 160 24.96 -7.68 -20.35
CA GLY A 160 24.28 -8.32 -21.48
C GLY A 160 24.41 -7.53 -22.80
N THR A 161 24.40 -6.19 -22.72
CA THR A 161 24.58 -5.32 -23.89
C THR A 161 26.03 -5.25 -24.39
N GLY A 162 27.02 -5.35 -23.49
CA GLY A 162 28.43 -5.41 -23.85
C GLY A 162 28.86 -6.70 -24.57
N ALA A 163 28.14 -7.80 -24.38
CA ALA A 163 28.39 -9.06 -25.11
C ALA A 163 27.80 -9.05 -26.54
N ALA A 164 26.79 -8.21 -26.80
CA ALA A 164 26.15 -8.11 -28.11
C ALA A 164 26.91 -7.20 -29.11
N THR A 165 27.74 -6.28 -28.62
CA THR A 165 28.57 -5.39 -29.45
C THR A 165 29.95 -5.95 -29.82
N ALA A 166 30.29 -7.15 -29.33
CA ALA A 166 31.57 -7.82 -29.59
C ALA A 166 31.47 -8.98 -30.60
N ARG A 167 30.41 -9.04 -31.43
CA ARG A 167 30.24 -10.01 -32.52
C ARG A 167 30.14 -9.32 -33.88
#